data_AF-A0A4P6ULZ0-F1
#
_entry.id   AF-A0A4P6ULZ0-F1
#
_cell.length_a   1.000
_cell.length_b   1.000
_cell.length_c   1.000
_cell.angle_alpha   90.00
_cell.angle_beta   90.00
_cell.angle_gamma   90.00
#
_symmetry.space_group_name_H-M   'P 1'
#
loop_
_entity.id
_entity.type
_entity.pdbx_description
1 polymer ?
#
loop_
_entity_poly.entity_id
_entity_poly.type
_entity_poly.pdbx_seq_one_letter_code
_entity_poly.pdbx_strand_id
1 'polypeptide(L)'
;MAHEKLRIARTSQDVLIANVRGQVGESITTWVMLRHAMAQAATIRSTDPIKDIGNRELAYLDILVQKLKDELIANLAELGDEKVGRANFYFASVKIGSLTNETSKFSKFVISKQFRRKRNQEIAHREQPEQWFEDRPIYIGYQTVLRGLAMAVRLMKAFDRKHLGPASPYLWGEARKKRGQFLAPARAAYLLLPYLRLPSETRVRVALQEQAEGKVIWTEMKTTINGAPASILANKEWGLLLLGNRILPLDEYPLQSLDSVNFGPEATLPNDA
;
A
#
# COMPACT_ATOMS: atom_id res chain seq x y z
N MET A 1 9.16 -22.61 17.38
CA MET A 1 10.30 -22.91 16.47
C MET A 1 9.93 -23.78 15.27
N ALA A 2 9.68 -25.10 15.39
CA ALA A 2 9.40 -25.95 14.21
C ALA A 2 8.11 -25.56 13.46
N HIS A 3 7.01 -25.32 14.20
CA HIS A 3 5.75 -24.82 13.63
C HIS A 3 5.86 -23.43 12.98
N GLU A 4 6.69 -22.54 13.51
CA GLU A 4 6.88 -21.20 12.94
C GLU A 4 7.65 -21.26 11.63
N LYS A 5 8.72 -22.07 11.56
CA LYS A 5 9.47 -22.31 10.31
C LYS A 5 8.56 -22.87 9.23
N LEU A 6 7.73 -23.86 9.56
CA LEU A 6 6.70 -24.41 8.66
C LEU A 6 5.69 -23.36 8.22
N ARG A 7 5.22 -22.50 9.12
CA ARG A 7 4.27 -21.43 8.80
C ARG A 7 4.88 -20.38 7.88
N ILE A 8 6.14 -19.98 8.12
CA ILE A 8 6.88 -19.08 7.23
C ILE A 8 6.99 -19.71 5.84
N ALA A 9 7.40 -20.97 5.75
CA ALA A 9 7.54 -21.67 4.48
C ALA A 9 6.22 -21.75 3.69
N ARG A 10 5.12 -22.15 4.34
CA ARG A 10 3.81 -22.37 3.70
C ARG A 10 3.05 -21.08 3.33
N THR A 11 3.32 -19.97 3.99
CA THR A 11 2.58 -18.73 3.73
C THR A 11 3.02 -18.14 2.39
N SER A 12 2.06 -17.83 1.50
CA SER A 12 2.36 -17.11 0.25
C SER A 12 2.85 -15.70 0.56
N GLN A 13 3.97 -15.32 -0.05
CA GLN A 13 4.54 -13.97 0.10
C GLN A 13 3.57 -12.92 -0.43
N ASP A 14 2.97 -13.15 -1.60
CA ASP A 14 2.06 -12.21 -2.26
C ASP A 14 0.84 -11.93 -1.38
N VAL A 15 0.25 -12.99 -0.80
CA VAL A 15 -0.89 -12.87 0.10
C VAL A 15 -0.51 -12.11 1.37
N LEU A 16 0.67 -12.37 1.94
CA LEU A 16 1.13 -11.67 3.14
C LEU A 16 1.34 -10.18 2.86
N ILE A 17 2.09 -9.84 1.80
CA ILE A 17 2.39 -8.46 1.46
C ILE A 17 1.14 -7.69 1.06
N ALA A 18 0.24 -8.32 0.30
CA ALA A 18 -1.05 -7.73 -0.02
C ALA A 18 -1.85 -7.42 1.26
N ASN A 19 -1.92 -8.35 2.22
CA ASN A 19 -2.64 -8.12 3.48
C ASN A 19 -2.02 -7.01 4.34
N VAL A 20 -0.70 -6.96 4.47
CA VAL A 20 -0.01 -5.86 5.17
C VAL A 20 -0.30 -4.53 4.48
N ARG A 21 -0.25 -4.49 3.15
CA ARG A 21 -0.59 -3.31 2.35
C ARG A 21 -2.04 -2.88 2.56
N GLY A 22 -2.97 -3.84 2.63
CA GLY A 22 -4.38 -3.60 2.94
C GLY A 22 -4.56 -2.88 4.28
N GLN A 23 -3.88 -3.34 5.34
CA GLN A 23 -3.93 -2.70 6.66
C GLN A 23 -3.31 -1.29 6.68
N VAL A 24 -2.19 -1.10 5.97
CA VAL A 24 -1.61 0.24 5.79
C VAL A 24 -2.59 1.14 5.02
N GLY A 25 -3.28 0.59 4.03
CA GLY A 25 -4.32 1.25 3.26
C GLY A 25 -5.54 1.69 4.07
N GLU A 26 -6.02 0.81 4.95
CA GLU A 26 -7.04 1.14 5.96
C GLU A 26 -6.55 2.32 6.81
N SER A 27 -5.33 2.23 7.36
CA SER A 27 -4.74 3.30 8.18
C SER A 27 -4.62 4.64 7.42
N ILE A 28 -4.28 4.63 6.12
CA ILE A 28 -4.27 5.85 5.32
C ILE A 28 -5.68 6.44 5.22
N THR A 29 -6.70 5.60 4.99
CA THR A 29 -8.08 6.05 4.81
C THR A 29 -8.68 6.57 6.10
N THR A 30 -8.47 5.87 7.22
CA THR A 30 -8.85 6.30 8.56
C THR A 30 -8.22 7.66 8.89
N TRP A 31 -6.95 7.90 8.49
CA TRP A 31 -6.32 9.22 8.65
C TRP A 31 -6.95 10.31 7.77
N VAL A 32 -7.35 10.02 6.54
CA VAL A 32 -8.07 11.00 5.70
C VAL A 32 -9.41 11.36 6.33
N MET A 33 -10.17 10.38 6.82
CA MET A 33 -11.43 10.61 7.54
C MET A 33 -11.20 11.44 8.80
N LEU A 34 -10.16 11.12 9.58
CA LEU A 34 -9.78 11.86 10.78
C LEU A 34 -9.50 13.33 10.45
N ARG A 35 -8.72 13.60 9.39
CA ARG A 35 -8.43 14.96 8.92
C ARG A 35 -9.69 15.71 8.53
N HIS A 36 -10.63 15.04 7.88
CA HIS A 36 -11.89 15.65 7.46
C HIS A 36 -12.76 16.02 8.67
N ALA A 37 -12.91 15.09 9.62
CA ALA A 37 -13.67 15.33 10.85
C ALA A 37 -13.04 16.43 11.72
N MET A 38 -11.71 16.45 11.85
CA MET A 38 -10.99 17.53 12.56
C MET A 38 -11.21 18.90 11.92
N ALA A 39 -11.21 18.97 10.58
CA ALA A 39 -11.45 20.22 9.86
C ALA A 39 -12.88 20.72 10.06
N GLN A 40 -13.88 19.83 9.97
CA GLN A 40 -15.27 20.16 10.23
C GLN A 40 -15.51 20.61 11.69
N ALA A 41 -14.90 19.91 12.66
CA ALA A 41 -15.00 20.30 14.06
C ALA A 41 -14.44 21.72 14.27
N ALA A 42 -13.29 22.02 13.65
CA ALA A 42 -12.67 23.35 13.74
C ALA A 42 -13.54 24.46 13.11
N THR A 43 -14.33 24.17 12.08
CA THR A 43 -15.23 25.18 11.47
C THR A 43 -16.45 25.50 12.32
N ILE A 44 -16.90 24.56 13.16
CA ILE A 44 -18.12 24.69 13.95
C ILE A 44 -17.80 25.14 15.38
N ARG A 45 -16.59 24.89 15.85
CA ARG A 45 -16.10 25.28 17.17
C ARG A 45 -16.12 26.80 17.33
N SER A 46 -16.68 27.28 18.43
CA SER A 46 -16.75 28.70 18.75
C SER A 46 -15.64 29.09 19.74
N THR A 47 -15.59 30.38 20.08
CA THR A 47 -14.72 30.88 21.16
C THR A 47 -15.37 30.75 22.55
N ASP A 48 -16.64 30.33 22.62
CA ASP A 48 -17.44 30.21 23.84
C ASP A 48 -17.61 28.74 24.24
N PRO A 49 -16.92 28.27 25.30
CA PRO A 49 -16.99 26.88 25.73
C PRO A 49 -18.40 26.41 26.08
N ILE A 50 -19.28 27.30 26.56
CA ILE A 50 -20.64 26.93 26.95
C ILE A 50 -21.47 26.58 25.71
N LYS A 51 -21.30 27.35 24.62
CA LYS A 51 -21.96 27.07 23.33
C LYS A 51 -21.45 25.77 22.71
N ASP A 52 -20.16 25.51 22.83
CA ASP A 52 -19.55 24.30 22.29
C ASP A 52 -20.04 23.03 23.01
N ILE A 53 -20.22 23.07 24.34
CA ILE A 53 -20.75 21.95 25.12
C ILE A 53 -22.19 21.60 24.69
N GLY A 54 -23.01 22.61 24.38
CA GLY A 54 -24.38 22.42 23.92
C GLY A 54 -24.48 21.96 22.46
N ASN A 55 -23.39 22.01 21.69
CA ASN A 55 -23.40 21.72 20.26
C ASN A 55 -23.27 20.20 20.00
N ARG A 56 -24.41 19.57 19.68
CA ARG A 56 -24.48 18.13 19.39
C ARG A 56 -23.63 17.70 18.19
N GLU A 57 -23.53 18.54 17.17
CA GLU A 57 -22.74 18.25 15.97
C GLU A 57 -21.24 18.28 16.28
N LEU A 58 -20.79 19.27 17.06
CA LEU A 58 -19.41 19.33 17.53
C LEU A 58 -19.06 18.12 18.41
N ALA A 59 -19.95 17.76 19.34
CA ALA A 59 -19.77 16.57 20.19
C ALA A 59 -19.68 15.28 19.36
N TYR A 60 -20.51 15.12 18.33
CA TYR A 60 -20.44 13.99 17.40
C TYR A 60 -19.09 13.94 16.68
N LEU A 61 -18.62 15.07 16.14
CA LEU A 61 -17.34 15.14 15.43
C LEU A 61 -16.16 14.85 16.36
N ASP A 62 -16.17 15.35 17.59
CA ASP A 62 -15.12 15.09 18.57
C ASP A 62 -15.06 13.60 18.97
N ILE A 63 -16.23 12.95 19.14
CA ILE A 63 -16.31 11.49 19.34
C ILE A 63 -15.73 10.75 18.13
N LEU A 64 -16.12 11.14 16.91
CA LEU A 64 -15.63 10.52 15.68
C LEU A 64 -14.12 10.67 15.53
N VAL A 65 -13.57 11.87 15.80
CA VAL A 65 -12.14 12.14 15.82
C VAL A 65 -11.42 11.20 16.79
N GLN A 66 -11.96 11.02 18.00
CA GLN A 66 -11.36 10.13 18.98
C GLN A 66 -11.41 8.66 18.55
N LYS A 67 -12.54 8.20 17.99
CA LYS A 67 -12.69 6.82 17.48
C LYS A 67 -11.73 6.51 16.33
N LEU A 68 -11.62 7.41 15.35
CA LEU A 68 -10.72 7.24 14.21
C LEU A 68 -9.25 7.26 14.66
N LYS A 69 -8.92 8.08 15.66
CA LYS A 69 -7.58 8.12 16.26
C LYS A 69 -7.25 6.81 16.98
N ASP A 70 -8.19 6.26 17.75
CA ASP A 70 -8.01 4.98 18.44
C ASP A 70 -7.85 3.83 17.44
N GLU A 71 -8.61 3.82 16.34
CA GLU A 71 -8.45 2.86 15.26
C GLU A 71 -7.05 2.93 14.62
N LEU A 72 -6.54 4.13 14.34
CA LEU A 72 -5.16 4.31 13.85
C LEU A 72 -4.13 3.75 14.84
N ILE A 73 -4.33 4.00 16.14
CA ILE A 73 -3.42 3.51 17.18
C ILE A 73 -3.44 1.98 17.22
N ALA A 74 -4.62 1.36 17.15
CA ALA A 74 -4.78 -0.08 17.12
C ALA A 74 -4.12 -0.71 15.89
N ASN A 75 -4.35 -0.15 14.71
CA ASN A 75 -3.77 -0.64 13.45
C ASN A 75 -2.25 -0.51 13.44
N LEU A 76 -1.70 0.62 13.88
CA LEU A 76 -0.25 0.82 13.98
C LEU A 76 0.39 -0.11 15.03
N ALA A 77 -0.33 -0.41 16.12
CA ALA A 77 0.12 -1.38 17.11
C ALA A 77 0.16 -2.82 16.56
N GLU A 78 -0.85 -3.25 15.79
CA GLU A 78 -0.84 -4.57 15.14
C GLU A 78 0.24 -4.69 14.05
N LEU A 79 0.42 -3.66 13.21
CA LEU A 79 1.48 -3.61 12.20
C LEU A 79 2.88 -3.70 12.81
N GLY A 80 3.04 -3.21 14.04
CA GLY A 80 4.29 -3.20 14.80
C GLY A 80 4.51 -4.43 15.68
N ASP A 81 3.56 -5.38 15.75
CA ASP A 81 3.72 -6.58 16.56
C ASP A 81 4.76 -7.53 15.93
N GLU A 82 5.56 -8.17 16.78
CA GLU A 82 6.65 -9.07 16.36
C GLU A 82 6.21 -10.53 16.42
N LYS A 83 5.12 -10.84 15.70
CA LYS A 83 4.52 -12.19 15.69
C LYS A 83 4.41 -12.77 14.30
N VAL A 84 4.94 -13.99 14.13
CA VAL A 84 4.74 -14.78 12.90
C VAL A 84 3.28 -15.20 12.77
N GLY A 85 2.75 -15.12 11.55
CA GLY A 85 1.40 -15.58 11.24
C GLY A 85 0.29 -14.53 11.35
N ARG A 86 0.66 -13.27 11.60
CA ARG A 86 -0.22 -12.11 11.47
C ARG A 86 0.27 -11.23 10.32
N ALA A 87 -0.64 -10.48 9.71
CA ALA A 87 -0.26 -9.50 8.69
C ALA A 87 0.40 -8.28 9.35
N ASN A 88 1.68 -8.39 9.70
CA ASN A 88 2.49 -7.32 10.28
C ASN A 88 3.84 -7.22 9.57
N PHE A 89 4.59 -6.15 9.84
CA PHE A 89 5.87 -5.94 9.18
C PHE A 89 6.93 -6.95 9.60
N TYR A 90 6.88 -7.45 10.84
CA TYR A 90 7.80 -8.47 11.32
C TYR A 90 7.71 -9.74 10.47
N PHE A 91 6.51 -10.29 10.29
CA PHE A 91 6.33 -11.49 9.50
C PHE A 91 6.70 -11.26 8.03
N ALA A 92 6.37 -10.10 7.47
CA ALA A 92 6.79 -9.72 6.12
C ALA A 92 8.32 -9.68 5.97
N SER A 93 9.05 -9.08 6.93
CA SER A 93 10.51 -9.05 6.91
C SER A 93 11.14 -10.43 7.00
N VAL A 94 10.58 -11.30 7.86
CA VAL A 94 11.06 -12.68 8.03
C VAL A 94 10.79 -13.49 6.76
N LYS A 95 9.63 -13.31 6.13
CA LYS A 95 9.27 -14.03 4.91
C LYS A 95 10.11 -13.63 3.69
N ILE A 96 10.37 -12.33 3.52
CA ILE A 96 11.18 -11.81 2.41
C ILE A 96 12.68 -11.97 2.69
N GLY A 97 13.08 -12.06 3.96
CA GLY A 97 14.50 -12.07 4.36
C GLY A 97 15.18 -10.70 4.18
N SER A 98 14.42 -9.61 4.27
CA SER A 98 14.95 -8.24 4.15
C SER A 98 14.17 -7.23 5.00
N LEU A 99 14.70 -6.00 5.12
CA LEU A 99 14.08 -4.88 5.86
C LEU A 99 13.93 -5.10 7.38
N THR A 100 14.75 -5.97 7.97
CA THR A 100 14.75 -6.28 9.42
C THR A 100 15.02 -5.04 10.26
N ASN A 101 15.98 -4.20 9.84
CA ASN A 101 16.36 -3.00 10.59
C ASN A 101 15.24 -1.95 10.58
N GLU A 102 14.62 -1.73 9.43
CA GLU A 102 13.51 -0.80 9.26
C GLU A 102 12.28 -1.26 10.06
N THR A 103 12.00 -2.56 10.02
CA THR A 103 10.92 -3.19 10.78
C THR A 103 11.14 -3.07 12.28
N SER A 104 12.35 -3.36 12.77
CA SER A 104 12.72 -3.19 14.18
C SER A 104 12.61 -1.73 14.62
N LYS A 105 13.03 -0.77 13.78
CA LYS A 105 12.86 0.67 14.07
C LYS A 105 11.38 1.05 14.21
N PHE A 106 10.50 0.49 13.38
CA PHE A 106 9.06 0.73 13.49
C PHE A 106 8.47 0.12 14.77
N SER A 107 8.78 -1.15 15.06
CA SER A 107 8.36 -1.82 16.31
C SER A 107 8.80 -1.06 17.56
N LYS A 108 10.07 -0.67 17.64
CA LYS A 108 10.61 0.16 18.74
C LYS A 108 9.88 1.49 18.89
N PHE A 109 9.49 2.12 17.78
CA PHE A 109 8.69 3.34 17.82
C PHE A 109 7.30 3.09 18.42
N VAL A 110 6.60 2.04 17.97
CA VAL A 110 5.27 1.64 18.48
C VAL A 110 5.32 1.37 19.99
N ILE A 111 6.35 0.66 20.46
CA ILE A 111 6.54 0.35 21.89
C ILE A 111 6.86 1.63 22.70
N SER A 112 7.88 2.39 22.27
CA SER A 112 8.32 3.60 23.00
C SER A 112 7.25 4.68 23.09
N LYS A 113 6.31 4.71 22.14
CA LYS A 113 5.15 5.62 22.14
C LYS A 113 3.88 4.99 22.67
N GLN A 114 3.97 3.83 23.31
CA GLN A 114 2.89 3.18 24.06
C GLN A 114 1.66 2.79 23.23
N PHE A 115 1.76 2.70 21.90
CA PHE A 115 0.64 2.33 21.03
C PHE A 115 0.05 0.97 21.42
N ARG A 116 0.94 -0.02 21.66
CA ARG A 116 0.55 -1.36 22.11
C ARG A 116 -0.19 -1.33 23.44
N ARG A 117 0.33 -0.58 24.41
CA ARG A 117 -0.25 -0.46 25.75
C ARG A 117 -1.63 0.19 25.68
N LYS A 118 -1.78 1.31 24.96
CA LYS A 118 -3.08 1.97 24.77
C LYS A 118 -4.10 1.06 24.09
N ARG A 119 -3.71 0.35 23.02
CA ARG A 119 -4.60 -0.61 22.35
C ARG A 119 -5.09 -1.69 23.32
N ASN A 120 -4.17 -2.23 24.12
CA ASN A 120 -4.47 -3.30 25.05
C ASN A 120 -5.36 -2.85 26.21
N GLN A 121 -5.11 -1.67 26.78
CA GLN A 121 -5.85 -1.18 27.96
C GLN A 121 -7.19 -0.52 27.58
N GLU A 122 -7.24 0.27 26.51
CA GLU A 122 -8.38 1.18 26.28
C GLU A 122 -9.22 0.85 25.04
N ILE A 123 -8.64 0.19 24.03
CA ILE A 123 -9.26 0.12 22.69
C ILE A 123 -9.86 -1.25 22.40
N ALA A 124 -9.02 -2.29 22.28
CA ALA A 124 -9.41 -3.57 21.69
C ALA A 124 -9.40 -4.75 22.67
N HIS A 125 -8.37 -4.87 23.52
CA HIS A 125 -8.26 -6.02 24.43
C HIS A 125 -8.84 -5.73 25.83
N ARG A 126 -8.90 -4.46 26.22
CA ARG A 126 -9.40 -3.95 27.50
C ARG A 126 -8.91 -4.75 28.71
N GLU A 127 -7.61 -5.03 28.71
CA GLU A 127 -6.93 -5.70 29.83
C GLU A 127 -7.24 -4.94 31.12
N GLN A 128 -7.85 -5.63 32.09
CA GLN A 128 -8.20 -5.04 33.37
C GLN A 128 -6.94 -4.96 34.25
N PRO A 129 -6.55 -3.78 34.74
CA PRO A 129 -5.49 -3.69 35.72
C PRO A 129 -5.92 -4.37 37.02
N GLU A 130 -4.96 -4.94 37.75
CA GLU A 130 -5.24 -5.54 39.06
C GLU A 130 -5.59 -4.49 40.10
N GLN A 131 -5.10 -3.25 39.93
CA GLN A 131 -5.29 -2.14 40.86
C GLN A 131 -5.81 -0.89 40.14
N TRP A 132 -6.79 -0.20 40.75
CA TRP A 132 -7.50 0.91 40.13
C TRP A 132 -6.62 2.10 39.72
N PHE A 133 -5.50 2.34 40.42
CA PHE A 133 -4.61 3.47 40.14
C PHE A 133 -3.63 3.21 38.97
N GLU A 134 -3.57 1.97 38.48
CA GLU A 134 -2.78 1.58 37.30
C GLU A 134 -3.51 1.89 35.99
N ASP A 135 -4.83 2.17 36.06
CA ASP A 135 -5.71 2.51 34.94
C ASP A 135 -5.57 3.97 34.48
N ARG A 136 -4.34 4.50 34.43
CA ARG A 136 -4.12 5.88 33.99
C ARG A 136 -4.32 5.98 32.47
N PRO A 137 -5.14 6.92 31.98
CA PRO A 137 -5.40 7.07 30.56
C PRO A 137 -4.12 7.46 29.82
N ILE A 138 -3.84 6.74 28.74
CA ILE A 138 -2.66 6.92 27.90
C ILE A 138 -3.01 7.92 26.79
N TYR A 139 -2.40 9.10 26.85
CA TYR A 139 -2.53 10.08 25.79
C TYR A 139 -1.43 9.92 24.72
N ILE A 140 -1.85 9.62 23.49
CA ILE A 140 -0.97 9.66 22.31
C ILE A 140 -1.38 10.87 21.47
N GLY A 141 -0.49 11.86 21.30
CA GLY A 141 -0.76 13.05 20.50
C GLY A 141 -0.92 12.76 19.01
N TYR A 142 -1.70 13.60 18.30
CA TYR A 142 -1.93 13.47 16.86
C TYR A 142 -0.62 13.42 16.04
N GLN A 143 0.36 14.27 16.36
CA GLN A 143 1.66 14.28 15.68
C GLN A 143 2.40 12.93 15.80
N THR A 144 2.27 12.27 16.95
CA THR A 144 2.85 10.94 17.18
C THR A 144 2.17 9.89 16.31
N VAL A 145 0.84 9.93 16.21
CA VAL A 145 0.05 9.05 15.31
C VAL A 145 0.46 9.27 13.85
N LEU A 146 0.55 10.54 13.43
CA LEU A 146 0.97 10.89 12.07
C LEU A 146 2.38 10.39 11.74
N ARG A 147 3.33 10.51 12.68
CA ARG A 147 4.69 9.98 12.53
C ARG A 147 4.68 8.45 12.41
N GLY A 148 3.88 7.76 13.22
CA GLY A 148 3.68 6.32 13.11
C GLY A 148 3.15 5.90 11.75
N LEU A 149 2.10 6.58 11.27
CA LEU A 149 1.54 6.34 9.93
C LEU A 149 2.56 6.58 8.82
N ALA A 150 3.30 7.69 8.88
CA ALA A 150 4.34 7.99 7.89
C ALA A 150 5.44 6.92 7.85
N MET A 151 5.86 6.41 9.03
CA MET A 151 6.81 5.30 9.10
C MET A 151 6.24 4.01 8.50
N ALA A 152 4.98 3.68 8.80
CA ALA A 152 4.30 2.50 8.25
C ALA A 152 4.18 2.59 6.72
N VAL A 153 3.75 3.73 6.17
CA VAL A 153 3.65 3.94 4.71
C VAL A 153 5.02 3.83 4.04
N ARG A 154 6.07 4.41 4.63
CA ARG A 154 7.44 4.31 4.09
C ARG A 154 7.94 2.87 4.07
N LEU A 155 7.70 2.13 5.16
CA LEU A 155 8.08 0.72 5.26
C LEU A 155 7.31 -0.14 4.26
N MET A 156 6.00 0.09 4.11
CA MET A 156 5.19 -0.60 3.11
C MET A 156 5.68 -0.35 1.67
N LYS A 157 6.03 0.90 1.34
CA LYS A 157 6.63 1.23 0.03
C LYS A 157 7.96 0.52 -0.20
N ALA A 158 8.78 0.35 0.84
CA ALA A 158 10.03 -0.40 0.75
C ALA A 158 9.77 -1.90 0.50
N PHE A 159 8.80 -2.50 1.20
CA PHE A 159 8.34 -3.85 0.93
C PHE A 159 7.81 -4.01 -0.50
N ASP A 160 6.98 -3.07 -0.97
CA ASP A 160 6.46 -3.10 -2.33
C ASP A 160 7.56 -2.92 -3.38
N ARG A 161 8.60 -2.12 -3.12
CA ARG A 161 9.75 -2.04 -4.03
C ARG A 161 10.50 -3.37 -4.11
N LYS A 162 10.61 -4.11 -3.01
CA LYS A 162 11.22 -5.45 -3.01
C LYS A 162 10.34 -6.51 -3.66
N HIS A 163 9.02 -6.39 -3.52
CA HIS A 163 8.06 -7.39 -3.98
C HIS A 163 7.58 -7.14 -5.43
N LEU A 164 7.20 -5.92 -5.78
CA LEU A 164 6.71 -5.51 -7.10
C LEU A 164 7.81 -4.91 -7.99
N GLY A 165 9.00 -4.63 -7.44
CA GLY A 165 10.10 -4.08 -8.21
C GLY A 165 9.89 -2.62 -8.67
N PRO A 166 10.40 -2.26 -9.87
CA PRO A 166 10.39 -0.91 -10.41
C PRO A 166 9.04 -0.22 -10.50
N ALA A 167 7.95 -0.97 -10.63
CA ALA A 167 6.60 -0.43 -10.73
C ALA A 167 6.10 0.24 -9.45
N SER A 168 6.59 -0.20 -8.28
CA SER A 168 6.04 0.19 -6.97
C SER A 168 5.84 1.71 -6.77
N PRO A 169 6.84 2.59 -7.02
CA PRO A 169 6.68 4.02 -6.82
C PRO A 169 5.56 4.63 -7.67
N TYR A 170 5.38 4.13 -8.90
CA TYR A 170 4.37 4.62 -9.82
C TYR A 170 2.96 4.16 -9.41
N LEU A 171 2.82 2.91 -8.99
CA LEU A 171 1.56 2.36 -8.47
C LEU A 171 1.09 3.12 -7.21
N TRP A 172 2.02 3.43 -6.30
CA TRP A 172 1.74 4.30 -5.15
C TRP A 172 1.38 5.73 -5.55
N GLY A 173 1.92 6.22 -6.67
CA GLY A 173 1.54 7.50 -7.27
C GLY A 173 0.08 7.50 -7.70
N GLU A 174 -0.35 6.48 -8.45
CA GLU A 174 -1.75 6.33 -8.88
C GLU A 174 -2.71 6.13 -7.70
N ALA A 175 -2.34 5.29 -6.74
CA ALA A 175 -3.14 5.08 -5.52
C ALA A 175 -3.33 6.40 -4.75
N ARG A 176 -2.30 7.24 -4.65
CA ARG A 176 -2.36 8.53 -3.96
C ARG A 176 -3.36 9.49 -4.60
N LYS A 177 -3.49 9.51 -5.93
CA LYS A 177 -4.45 10.38 -6.64
C LYS A 177 -5.90 10.04 -6.25
N LYS A 178 -6.18 8.77 -6.00
CA LYS A 178 -7.53 8.26 -5.64
C LYS A 178 -7.85 8.36 -4.14
N ARG A 179 -6.91 8.79 -3.31
CA ARG A 179 -7.04 8.78 -1.83
C ARG A 179 -8.23 9.60 -1.30
N GLY A 180 -8.66 10.63 -2.03
CA GLY A 180 -9.80 11.47 -1.67
C GLY A 180 -11.16 10.95 -2.13
N GLN A 181 -11.19 9.87 -2.94
CA GLN A 181 -12.43 9.34 -3.54
C GLN A 181 -13.16 8.35 -2.61
N PHE A 182 -12.73 8.23 -1.34
CA PHE A 182 -13.30 7.34 -0.31
C PHE A 182 -13.84 6.02 -0.88
N LEU A 183 -12.95 5.17 -1.40
CA LEU A 183 -13.33 3.85 -1.92
C LEU A 183 -13.61 2.90 -0.75
N ALA A 184 -14.81 2.32 -0.71
CA ALA A 184 -15.19 1.32 0.27
C ALA A 184 -15.22 -0.09 -0.36
N PRO A 185 -14.53 -1.10 0.22
CA PRO A 185 -13.65 -1.02 1.38
C PRO A 185 -12.24 -0.54 1.03
N ALA A 186 -11.66 0.32 1.87
CA ALA A 186 -10.31 0.87 1.69
C ALA A 186 -9.26 -0.23 1.46
N ARG A 187 -9.36 -1.32 2.24
CA ARG A 187 -8.51 -2.49 2.11
C ARG A 187 -8.42 -3.02 0.68
N ALA A 188 -9.56 -3.13 -0.01
CA ALA A 188 -9.61 -3.67 -1.36
C ALA A 188 -8.85 -2.78 -2.35
N ALA A 189 -8.96 -1.46 -2.21
CA ALA A 189 -8.25 -0.52 -3.09
C ALA A 189 -6.73 -0.69 -3.00
N TYR A 190 -6.19 -0.94 -1.80
CA TYR A 190 -4.75 -1.16 -1.61
C TYR A 190 -4.33 -2.61 -1.90
N LEU A 191 -5.19 -3.61 -1.68
CA LEU A 191 -4.94 -4.98 -2.15
C LEU A 191 -4.75 -5.02 -3.66
N LEU A 192 -5.55 -4.25 -4.40
CA LEU A 192 -5.52 -4.16 -5.86
C LEU A 192 -4.43 -3.23 -6.40
N LEU A 193 -3.56 -2.67 -5.54
CA LEU A 193 -2.48 -1.79 -5.95
C LEU A 193 -1.62 -2.33 -7.11
N PRO A 194 -1.24 -3.63 -7.17
CA PRO A 194 -0.44 -4.18 -8.26
C PRO A 194 -1.16 -4.15 -9.62
N TYR A 195 -2.48 -4.10 -9.61
CA TYR A 195 -3.34 -4.15 -10.80
C TYR A 195 -3.82 -2.76 -11.23
N LEU A 196 -3.29 -1.69 -10.63
CA LEU A 196 -3.65 -0.34 -11.02
C LEU A 196 -3.12 -0.02 -12.42
N ARG A 197 -4.00 0.61 -13.20
CA ARG A 197 -3.66 1.07 -14.54
C ARG A 197 -2.64 2.23 -14.48
N LEU A 198 -1.37 1.96 -14.78
CA LEU A 198 -0.33 2.93 -15.15
C LEU A 198 -0.48 3.55 -16.57
N PRO A 199 -0.17 4.84 -16.74
CA PRO A 199 -0.08 5.48 -18.07
C PRO A 199 0.95 4.82 -18.98
N SER A 200 0.76 4.92 -20.31
CA SER A 200 1.63 4.32 -21.32
C SER A 200 3.10 4.71 -21.18
N GLU A 201 3.41 6.00 -21.00
CA GLU A 201 4.78 6.48 -20.78
C GLU A 201 5.42 5.91 -19.51
N THR A 202 4.61 5.69 -18.48
CA THR A 202 5.08 5.12 -17.21
C THR A 202 5.40 3.63 -17.38
N ARG A 203 4.59 2.89 -18.14
CA ARG A 203 4.84 1.47 -18.44
C ARG A 203 6.17 1.27 -19.17
N VAL A 204 6.46 2.11 -20.17
CA VAL A 204 7.76 2.09 -20.87
C VAL A 204 8.92 2.35 -19.89
N ARG A 205 8.80 3.36 -19.02
CA ARG A 205 9.82 3.65 -18.00
C ARG A 205 10.03 2.50 -17.01
N VAL A 206 8.96 1.86 -16.57
CA VAL A 206 9.03 0.72 -15.66
C VAL A 206 9.75 -0.45 -16.33
N ALA A 207 9.37 -0.80 -17.56
CA ALA A 207 10.02 -1.87 -18.30
C ALA A 207 11.53 -1.60 -18.49
N LEU A 208 11.92 -0.39 -18.89
CA LEU A 208 13.33 -0.03 -19.02
C LEU A 208 14.10 -0.13 -17.69
N GLN A 209 13.48 0.25 -16.57
CA GLN A 209 14.09 0.08 -15.25
C GLN A 209 14.22 -1.39 -14.85
N GLU A 210 13.23 -2.23 -15.18
CA GLU A 210 13.30 -3.67 -14.95
C GLU A 210 14.40 -4.34 -15.74
N GLN A 211 14.56 -3.94 -17.01
CA GLN A 211 15.67 -4.37 -17.85
C GLN A 211 17.02 -3.93 -17.27
N ALA A 212 17.13 -2.69 -16.79
CA ALA A 212 18.34 -2.18 -16.14
C ALA A 212 18.66 -2.91 -14.82
N GLU A 213 17.65 -3.44 -14.13
CA GLU A 213 17.79 -4.31 -12.96
C GLU A 213 18.06 -5.79 -13.33
N GLY A 214 18.22 -6.10 -14.62
CA GLY A 214 18.58 -7.43 -15.11
C GLY A 214 17.42 -8.41 -15.25
N LYS A 215 16.16 -7.92 -15.20
CA LYS A 215 15.00 -8.78 -15.48
C LYS A 215 14.89 -9.06 -16.98
N VAL A 216 14.57 -10.30 -17.32
CA VAL A 216 14.16 -10.67 -18.69
C VAL A 216 12.72 -10.22 -18.88
N ILE A 217 12.52 -9.15 -19.64
CA ILE A 217 11.20 -8.52 -19.82
C ILE A 217 10.60 -8.70 -21.22
N TRP A 218 11.42 -9.14 -22.18
CA TRP A 218 11.03 -9.32 -23.57
C TRP A 218 10.86 -10.81 -23.84
N THR A 219 9.65 -11.18 -24.27
CA THR A 219 9.32 -12.54 -24.66
C THR A 219 8.89 -12.57 -26.10
N GLU A 220 9.39 -13.54 -26.85
CA GLU A 220 8.99 -13.74 -28.23
C GLU A 220 7.52 -14.17 -28.31
N MET A 221 6.75 -13.51 -29.19
CA MET A 221 5.33 -13.76 -29.41
C MET A 221 5.07 -13.84 -30.91
N LYS A 222 4.49 -14.97 -31.33
CA LYS A 222 4.04 -15.16 -32.71
C LYS A 222 2.78 -14.34 -32.94
N THR A 223 2.76 -13.59 -34.03
CA THR A 223 1.63 -12.75 -34.44
C THR A 223 1.59 -12.65 -35.96
N THR A 224 0.61 -11.93 -36.51
CA THR A 224 0.60 -11.54 -37.92
C THR A 224 0.83 -10.04 -38.05
N ILE A 225 1.83 -9.61 -38.84
CA ILE A 225 2.04 -8.20 -39.17
C ILE A 225 1.53 -7.98 -40.59
N ASN A 226 0.51 -7.13 -40.76
CA ASN A 226 -0.12 -6.85 -42.06
C ASN A 226 -0.49 -8.14 -42.84
N GLY A 227 -0.93 -9.19 -42.13
CA GLY A 227 -1.31 -10.49 -42.70
C GLY A 227 -0.18 -11.49 -42.91
N ALA A 228 1.09 -11.11 -42.70
CA ALA A 228 2.23 -12.04 -42.77
C ALA A 228 2.60 -12.59 -41.39
N PRO A 229 2.91 -13.89 -41.24
CA PRO A 229 3.35 -14.45 -39.97
C PRO A 229 4.69 -13.83 -39.57
N ALA A 230 4.74 -13.30 -38.36
CA ALA A 230 5.91 -12.65 -37.80
C ALA A 230 6.07 -13.01 -36.32
N SER A 231 7.29 -12.79 -35.82
CA SER A 231 7.59 -12.94 -34.41
C SER A 231 8.03 -11.59 -33.88
N ILE A 232 7.46 -11.17 -32.75
CA ILE A 232 7.79 -9.89 -32.13
C ILE A 232 8.19 -10.11 -30.68
N LEU A 233 9.00 -9.19 -30.17
CA LEU A 233 9.34 -9.15 -28.75
C LEU A 233 8.26 -8.36 -28.02
N ALA A 234 7.62 -9.00 -27.04
CA ALA A 234 6.54 -8.42 -26.25
C ALA A 234 6.85 -8.51 -24.75
N ASN A 235 6.56 -7.42 -24.04
CA ASN A 235 6.42 -7.41 -22.59
C ASN A 235 4.95 -7.58 -22.24
N LYS A 236 4.58 -8.79 -21.80
CA LYS A 236 3.18 -9.13 -21.51
C LYS A 236 2.63 -8.39 -20.29
N GLU A 237 3.45 -8.25 -19.26
CA GLU A 237 3.06 -7.61 -17.99
C GLU A 237 2.64 -6.14 -18.22
N TRP A 238 3.43 -5.42 -19.01
CA TRP A 238 3.20 -3.99 -19.27
C TRP A 238 2.51 -3.71 -20.60
N GLY A 239 2.16 -4.73 -21.38
CA GLY A 239 1.54 -4.57 -22.71
C GLY A 239 2.36 -3.68 -23.64
N LEU A 240 3.64 -4.03 -23.81
CA LEU A 240 4.57 -3.31 -24.68
C LEU A 240 5.07 -4.22 -25.79
N LEU A 241 5.26 -3.68 -26.99
CA LEU A 241 5.90 -4.35 -28.12
C LEU A 241 7.24 -3.67 -28.42
N LEU A 242 8.25 -4.45 -28.79
CA LEU A 242 9.52 -3.97 -29.29
C LEU A 242 9.59 -4.24 -30.79
N LEU A 243 9.68 -3.15 -31.57
CA LEU A 243 9.70 -3.15 -33.03
C LEU A 243 10.97 -2.43 -33.49
N GLY A 244 11.99 -3.21 -33.86
CA GLY A 244 13.35 -2.70 -34.05
C GLY A 244 13.81 -1.99 -32.77
N ASN A 245 14.10 -0.68 -32.86
CA ASN A 245 14.54 0.14 -31.73
C ASN A 245 13.42 0.92 -31.03
N ARG A 246 12.14 0.70 -31.39
CA ARG A 246 11.01 1.44 -30.82
C ARG A 246 10.18 0.56 -29.90
N ILE A 247 9.83 1.11 -28.74
CA ILE A 247 8.89 0.48 -27.79
C ILE A 247 7.50 1.09 -28.02
N LEU A 248 6.54 0.25 -28.39
CA LEU A 248 5.14 0.62 -28.60
C LEU A 248 4.28 0.17 -27.41
N PRO A 249 3.70 1.09 -26.63
CA PRO A 249 2.74 0.73 -25.60
C PRO A 249 1.36 0.48 -26.20
N LEU A 250 0.74 -0.65 -25.86
CA LEU A 250 -0.63 -1.01 -26.26
C LEU A 250 -1.64 -0.43 -25.27
N ASP A 251 -2.86 -0.12 -25.72
CA ASP A 251 -3.92 0.35 -24.82
C ASP A 251 -4.33 -0.72 -23.81
N GLU A 252 -4.41 -1.97 -24.25
CA GLU A 252 -4.74 -3.12 -23.41
C GLU A 252 -3.51 -3.66 -22.69
N TYR A 253 -3.64 -3.83 -21.37
CA TYR A 253 -2.65 -4.56 -20.57
C TYR A 253 -3.28 -5.06 -19.25
N PRO A 254 -2.74 -6.14 -18.66
CA PRO A 254 -1.65 -6.98 -19.18
C PRO A 254 -2.05 -7.69 -20.49
N LEU A 255 -1.08 -7.87 -21.40
CA LEU A 255 -1.29 -8.45 -22.71
C LEU A 255 -1.41 -9.97 -22.60
N GLN A 256 -2.56 -10.52 -23.00
CA GLN A 256 -2.81 -11.97 -22.98
C GLN A 256 -2.40 -12.64 -24.28
N SER A 257 -2.83 -12.09 -25.43
CA SER A 257 -2.53 -12.58 -26.77
C SER A 257 -2.50 -11.42 -27.76
N LEU A 258 -1.89 -11.63 -28.92
CA LEU A 258 -1.80 -10.64 -30.00
C LEU A 258 -1.96 -11.34 -31.36
N ASP A 259 -3.17 -11.30 -31.91
CA ASP A 259 -3.49 -12.03 -33.14
C ASP A 259 -2.95 -11.35 -34.39
N SER A 260 -3.06 -10.01 -34.46
CA SER A 260 -2.55 -9.22 -35.56
C SER A 260 -2.13 -7.82 -35.15
N VAL A 261 -1.13 -7.28 -35.83
CA VAL A 261 -0.71 -5.88 -35.76
C VAL A 261 -0.80 -5.31 -37.17
N ASN A 262 -1.70 -4.35 -37.35
CA ASN A 262 -1.84 -3.61 -38.60
C ASN A 262 -1.17 -2.25 -38.45
N PHE A 263 -0.14 -2.01 -39.23
CA PHE A 263 0.45 -0.69 -39.35
C PHE A 263 -0.24 0.07 -40.47
N GLY A 264 -0.49 1.37 -40.28
CA GLY A 264 -0.93 2.25 -41.37
C GLY A 264 0.11 2.26 -42.51
N PRO A 265 -0.27 2.71 -43.72
CA PRO A 265 0.53 2.56 -44.96
C PRO A 265 1.94 3.20 -44.95
N GLU A 266 2.33 3.90 -43.88
CA GLU A 266 3.62 4.60 -43.76
C GLU A 266 4.69 3.85 -42.93
N ALA A 267 4.39 2.70 -42.34
CA ALA A 267 5.36 1.95 -41.53
C ALA A 267 5.92 0.74 -42.29
N THR A 268 6.96 0.99 -43.08
CA THR A 268 7.87 -0.07 -43.55
C THR A 268 8.56 -0.71 -42.35
N LEU A 269 8.53 -2.05 -42.31
CA LEU A 269 9.28 -2.87 -41.36
C LEU A 269 10.76 -2.46 -41.37
N PRO A 270 11.46 -2.43 -40.21
CA PRO A 270 12.91 -2.43 -40.22
C PRO A 270 13.33 -3.76 -40.86
N ASN A 271 13.94 -3.69 -42.04
CA ASN A 271 14.57 -4.84 -42.66
C ASN A 271 15.61 -5.44 -41.70
N ASP A 272 15.66 -6.76 -41.69
CA ASP A 272 16.54 -7.65 -40.93
C ASP A 272 17.93 -7.06 -40.57
N ALA A 273 18.28 -7.18 -39.29
CA ALA A 273 19.65 -7.24 -38.79
C ALA A 273 19.72 -8.16 -37.57
#